data_AF-A0A6I4MGI1-F1
#
_entry.id   AF-A0A6I4MGI1-F1
#
_cell.length_a   1.000
_cell.length_b   1.000
_cell.length_c   1.000
_cell.angle_alpha   90.00
_cell.angle_beta   90.00
_cell.angle_gamma   90.00
#
_symmetry.space_group_name_H-M   'P 1'
#
loop_
_entity.id
_entity.type
_entity.pdbx_description
1 polymer ?
#
loop_
_entity_poly.entity_id
_entity_poly.type
_entity_poly.pdbx_seq_one_letter_code
_entity_poly.pdbx_strand_id
1 'polypeptide(L)' 'MRRDQPHLFTKACHLGTAINGRRRTLGKDLGYLTRYNARLADVTPNADTLAFDDGDGTCDTGWCLT' A
#
# COMPACT_ATOMS: atom_id res chain seq x y z
N MET A 1 -6.06 2.24 -0.96
CA MET A 1 -6.43 0.95 -0.31
C MET A 1 -5.87 0.80 1.10
N ARG A 2 -4.55 0.79 1.34
CA ARG A 2 -4.00 0.64 2.71
C ARG A 2 -4.44 1.78 3.65
N ARG A 3 -4.47 3.02 3.15
CA ARG A 3 -4.95 4.21 3.88
C ARG A 3 -6.47 4.23 4.01
N ASP A 4 -7.17 4.08 2.89
CA ASP A 4 -8.63 4.28 2.84
C ASP A 4 -9.41 3.11 3.45
N GLN A 5 -8.85 1.90 3.40
CA GLN A 5 -9.51 0.65 3.81
C GLN A 5 -8.52 -0.31 4.49
N PRO A 6 -7.92 0.07 5.64
CA PRO A 6 -6.84 -0.67 6.28
C PRO A 6 -7.24 -2.09 6.69
N HIS A 7 -8.49 -2.28 7.11
CA HIS A 7 -9.01 -3.59 7.50
C HIS A 7 -9.12 -4.56 6.31
N LEU A 8 -9.60 -4.09 5.16
CA LEU A 8 -9.65 -4.89 3.94
C LEU A 8 -8.25 -5.15 3.39
N PHE A 9 -7.36 -4.17 3.49
CA PHE A 9 -5.96 -4.32 3.13
C PHE A 9 -5.30 -5.48 3.90
N THR A 10 -5.43 -5.48 5.24
CA THR A 10 -4.88 -6.54 6.09
C THR A 10 -5.47 -7.90 5.75
N LYS A 11 -6.79 -8.00 5.55
CA LYS A 11 -7.46 -9.25 5.13
C LYS A 11 -6.94 -9.76 3.80
N ALA A 12 -6.75 -8.90 2.81
CA ALA A 12 -6.20 -9.27 1.50
C ALA A 12 -4.77 -9.80 1.61
N CYS A 13 -3.93 -9.20 2.46
CA CYS A 13 -2.57 -9.68 2.73
C CYS A 13 -2.54 -11.07 3.38
N HIS A 14 -3.42 -11.32 4.36
CA HIS A 14 -3.54 -12.64 4.98
C HIS A 14 -4.01 -13.69 3.97
N LEU A 15 -5.02 -13.37 3.17
CA LEU A 15 -5.54 -14.24 2.13
C LEU A 15 -4.46 -14.62 1.12
N GLY A 16 -3.71 -13.63 0.61
CA GLY A 16 -2.61 -13.86 -0.33
C GLY A 16 -1.53 -14.77 0.26
N THR A 17 -1.18 -14.56 1.53
CA THR A 17 -0.22 -15.42 2.25
C THR A 17 -0.71 -16.85 2.37
N ALA A 18 -1.99 -17.05 2.74
CA ALA A 18 -2.58 -18.39 2.87
C ALA A 18 -2.65 -19.13 1.53
N ILE A 19 -3.09 -18.45 0.46
CA ILE A 19 -3.15 -19.03 -0.89
C ILE A 19 -1.76 -19.47 -1.35
N ASN A 20 -0.76 -18.60 -1.21
CA ASN A 20 0.59 -18.90 -1.65
C ASN A 20 1.28 -19.97 -0.79
N GLY A 21 0.98 -20.02 0.52
CA GLY A 21 1.40 -21.11 1.39
C GLY A 21 0.88 -22.46 0.87
N ARG A 22 -0.41 -22.55 0.56
CA ARG A 22 -1.01 -23.76 0.01
C ARG A 22 -0.46 -24.13 -1.37
N ARG A 23 -0.26 -23.15 -2.26
CA ARG A 23 0.34 -23.38 -3.59
C ARG A 23 1.74 -23.96 -3.48
N ARG A 24 2.58 -23.42 -2.60
CA ARG A 24 3.93 -23.93 -2.34
C ARG A 24 3.90 -25.38 -1.85
N THR A 25 2.99 -25.73 -0.92
CA THR A 25 2.82 -27.12 -0.47
C THR A 25 2.43 -28.06 -1.61
N LEU A 26 1.69 -27.57 -2.60
CA LEU A 26 1.28 -28.33 -3.79
C LEU A 26 2.32 -28.29 -4.93
N GLY A 27 3.50 -27.68 -4.74
CA GLY A 27 4.51 -27.52 -5.80
C GLY A 27 4.05 -26.62 -6.96
N LYS A 28 3.09 -25.72 -6.72
CA LYS A 28 2.55 -24.80 -7.72
C LYS A 28 3.22 -23.43 -7.64
N ASP A 29 3.24 -22.75 -8.77
CA ASP A 29 3.71 -21.37 -8.86
C ASP A 29 2.90 -20.43 -7.95
N LEU A 30 3.61 -19.44 -7.43
CA LEU A 30 3.03 -18.38 -6.61
C LEU A 30 2.14 -17.48 -7.46
N GLY A 31 0.98 -17.12 -6.92
CA GLY A 31 0.06 -16.19 -7.55
C GLY A 31 0.01 -14.87 -6.80
N TYR A 32 0.06 -13.76 -7.52
CA TYR A 32 -0.04 -12.43 -6.94
C TYR A 32 -1.26 -11.69 -7.46
N LEU A 33 -2.02 -11.08 -6.56
CA LEU A 33 -3.21 -10.28 -6.87
C LEU A 33 -2.83 -8.82 -7.19
N THR A 34 -1.69 -8.63 -7.86
CA THR A 34 -1.14 -7.31 -8.18
C THR A 34 -0.54 -7.34 -9.58
N ARG A 35 -0.59 -6.20 -10.28
CA ARG A 35 0.05 -6.04 -11.60
C ARG A 35 1.58 -6.13 -11.57
N TYR A 36 2.18 -6.07 -10.39
CA TYR A 36 3.63 -5.99 -10.20
C TYR A 36 4.27 -7.37 -9.97
N ASN A 37 3.49 -8.45 -10.08
CA ASN A 37 3.94 -9.81 -9.82
C ASN A 37 4.63 -9.95 -8.43
N ALA A 38 4.11 -9.23 -7.44
CA ALA A 38 4.66 -9.16 -6.09
C ALA A 38 3.54 -9.09 -5.04
N ARG A 39 3.87 -9.34 -3.77
CA ARG A 39 2.86 -9.36 -2.70
C ARG A 39 2.27 -7.97 -2.51
N LEU A 40 0.99 -7.93 -2.16
CA LEU A 40 0.29 -6.68 -1.91
C LEU A 40 0.95 -5.84 -0.79
N ALA A 41 1.57 -6.51 0.18
CA ALA A 41 2.33 -5.90 1.26
C ALA A 41 3.56 -5.10 0.75
N ASP A 42 4.25 -5.64 -0.26
CA ASP A 42 5.54 -5.13 -0.76
C ASP A 42 5.33 -3.96 -1.73
N VAL A 43 4.24 -3.98 -2.49
CA VAL A 43 3.96 -2.99 -3.55
C VAL A 43 3.15 -1.80 -3.07
N THR A 44 2.55 -1.91 -1.89
CA THR A 44 1.80 -0.80 -1.28
C THR A 44 2.67 -0.24 -0.17
N PRO A 45 3.41 0.86 -0.36
CA PRO A 45 4.25 1.41 0.70
C PRO A 45 3.39 1.90 1.87
N ASN A 46 3.95 1.83 3.08
CA ASN A 46 3.39 2.52 4.24
C ASN A 46 3.88 3.97 4.20
N ALA A 47 3.33 4.77 3.29
CA ALA A 47 3.62 6.18 3.25
C ALA A 47 2.76 6.88 4.30
N ASP A 48 3.39 7.46 5.32
CA ASP A 48 2.74 8.48 6.12
C ASP A 48 2.28 9.60 5.18
N THR A 49 1.11 10.15 5.46
CA THR A 49 0.76 11.45 4.90
C THR A 49 1.88 12.40 5.26
N LEU A 50 2.52 12.99 4.25
CA LEU A 50 3.37 14.16 4.46
C LEU A 50 2.59 15.10 5.36
N ALA A 51 3.15 15.40 6.53
CA ALA A 51 2.65 16.48 7.36
C ALA A 51 2.92 17.75 6.55
N PHE A 52 1.93 18.17 5.76
CA PHE A 52 1.83 19.58 5.45
C PHE A 52 1.54 20.22 6.80
N ASP A 53 2.55 20.91 7.32
CA ASP A 53 2.37 21.76 8.48
C ASP A 53 1.33 22.80 8.09
N ASP A 54 0.11 22.64 8.61
CA ASP A 54 -0.93 23.66 8.55
C ASP A 54 -0.58 24.85 9.49
N GLY A 55 0.64 24.87 10.04
CA GLY A 55 1.29 26.00 10.69
C GLY A 55 2.17 26.79 9.70
N ASP A 56 1.75 28.01 9.43
CA ASP A 56 2.62 29.17 9.17
C ASP A 56 3.18 29.34 7.74
N GLY A 57 2.59 28.70 6.74
CA GLY A 57 2.76 29.10 5.35
C GLY A 57 1.87 30.29 5.00
N THR A 58 2.15 31.50 5.50
CA THR A 58 1.52 32.74 5.00
C THR A 58 1.94 32.96 3.54
N CYS A 59 1.22 32.31 2.63
CA CYS A 59 1.22 32.55 1.19
C CYS A 59 -0.10 33.24 0.86
N ASP A 60 -0.30 34.44 1.39
CA ASP A 60 -1.48 35.26 1.09
C ASP A 60 -1.42 35.89 -0.32
N THR A 61 -0.39 35.58 -1.11
CA THR A 61 -0.20 36.15 -2.45
C THR A 61 0.24 35.10 -3.48
N GLY A 62 -0.59 34.08 -3.69
CA GLY A 62 -0.87 33.47 -5.00
C GLY A 62 0.26 32.93 -5.90
N TRP A 63 1.52 32.83 -5.48
CA TRP A 63 2.58 32.24 -6.32
C TRP A 63 3.80 31.82 -5.48
N CYS A 64 3.79 30.60 -4.94
CA CYS A 64 5.01 29.99 -4.42
C CYS A 64 5.28 28.69 -5.17
N LEU A 65 5.96 28.86 -6.31
CA LEU A 65 6.88 27.86 -6.82
C LEU A 65 8.28 28.33 -6.38
N THR A 66 9.00 27.48 -5.65
CA THR A 66 10.47 27.51 -5.61
C THR A 66 10.97 26.12 -5.91
#